data_AF-A0A4Q3DDS0-F1
#
_entry.id   AF-A0A4Q3DDS0-F1
#
_cell.length_a   1.000
_cell.length_b   1.000
_cell.length_c   1.000
_cell.angle_alpha   90.00
_cell.angle_beta   90.00
_cell.angle_gamma   90.00
#
_symmetry.space_group_name_H-M   'P 1'
#
loop_
_entity.id
_entity.type
_entity.pdbx_description
1 polymer ?
#
loop_
_entity_poly.entity_id
_entity_poly.type
_entity_poly.pdbx_seq_one_letter_code
_entity_poly.pdbx_strand_id
1 'polypeptide(L)'
;FKAREIILMAWNSKKASIIKKAVEGEISSDVPATYLQLSDNVEFVLDEGAAEHLTRFNTPWLVKDCIWTDKLIKKAVIWLASTLNKPVLKLTEEDYNNHGMAQLATEKGPVYNININIFNQVQHTITGWPGGKPNADDSQRPERAEPAKKRVIVFSPHPDDDVISVGGTFIRLVDQGHDVHVAYQTSGNNAVWDDDALRYIEFAIDFVKSQNQEESQLEDLYQNLRAFAQNKQPNEADPKEMKTVKGLIRKGEAIAGARFAGVPDEKIHFMDLPFYDRAKVQKEVSFEDDIQETIKLFQAVQPHQIFAAGDFADPHGTHKICFDIMVEALKRLANEAWTKDCWVWLYRGAWHEFETHEIEMAVPLSPQEVIRKRLAIYKHQSQKDLPVFPGDDAREFWVRAEDRNRETAAAYDKLGLAEYEAIEAFVRYRI
;
A
#
# COMPACT_ATOMS: atom_id res chain seq x y z
N PHE A 1 42.90 7.85 8.51
CA PHE A 1 41.90 7.80 9.60
C PHE A 1 42.60 8.02 10.95
N LYS A 2 42.26 9.07 11.72
CA LYS A 2 42.84 9.40 13.04
C LYS A 2 41.86 9.21 14.20
N ALA A 3 40.60 8.88 13.92
CA ALA A 3 39.61 8.54 14.94
C ALA A 3 39.99 7.23 15.61
N ARG A 4 39.78 7.13 16.94
CA ARG A 4 40.02 5.88 17.69
C ARG A 4 38.98 4.81 17.36
N GLU A 5 37.74 5.25 17.12
CA GLU A 5 36.58 4.42 16.82
C GLU A 5 35.56 5.28 16.07
N ILE A 6 34.80 4.67 15.16
CA ILE A 6 33.72 5.31 14.41
C ILE A 6 32.48 4.44 14.53
N ILE A 7 31.39 5.00 15.04
CA ILE A 7 30.10 4.30 15.12
C ILE A 7 29.14 4.99 14.15
N LEU A 8 28.59 4.23 13.19
CA LEU A 8 27.48 4.68 12.34
C LEU A 8 26.20 4.01 12.78
N MET A 9 25.15 4.81 12.86
CA MET A 9 23.83 4.32 13.22
C MET A 9 22.83 4.68 12.13
N ALA A 10 21.96 3.74 11.78
CA ALA A 10 20.87 3.97 10.85
C ALA A 10 19.64 3.16 11.24
N TRP A 11 18.49 3.76 10.98
CA TRP A 11 17.18 3.19 11.25
C TRP A 11 16.31 3.32 10.01
N ASN A 12 15.29 2.46 9.91
CA ASN A 12 14.28 2.34 8.86
C ASN A 12 14.78 1.91 7.47
N SER A 13 13.84 1.34 6.69
CA SER A 13 14.05 0.82 5.33
C SER A 13 14.55 1.86 4.33
N LYS A 14 14.23 3.15 4.52
CA LYS A 14 14.72 4.23 3.63
C LYS A 14 16.24 4.34 3.64
N LYS A 15 16.91 3.85 4.69
CA LYS A 15 18.38 3.80 4.77
C LYS A 15 18.98 2.52 4.21
N ALA A 16 18.19 1.48 3.93
CA ALA A 16 18.72 0.18 3.52
C ALA A 16 19.60 0.23 2.27
N SER A 17 19.18 0.96 1.24
CA SER A 17 19.94 1.07 -0.02
C SER A 17 21.30 1.74 0.15
N ILE A 18 21.38 2.83 0.93
CA ILE A 18 22.64 3.55 1.16
C ILE A 18 23.54 2.79 2.14
N ILE A 19 22.97 2.09 3.12
CA ILE A 19 23.73 1.22 4.04
C ILE A 19 24.34 0.05 3.28
N LYS A 20 23.60 -0.61 2.38
CA LYS A 20 24.16 -1.65 1.52
C LYS A 20 25.36 -1.13 0.71
N LYS A 21 25.21 0.04 0.07
CA LYS A 21 26.33 0.66 -0.67
C LYS A 21 27.52 0.94 0.23
N ALA A 22 27.29 1.51 1.42
CA ALA A 22 28.35 1.86 2.36
C ALA A 22 29.12 0.63 2.89
N VAL A 23 28.43 -0.46 3.19
CA VAL A 23 29.02 -1.65 3.83
C VAL A 23 29.55 -2.68 2.83
N GLU A 24 28.83 -2.90 1.71
CA GLU A 24 29.09 -4.00 0.77
C GLU A 24 29.39 -3.52 -0.67
N GLY A 25 29.27 -2.22 -0.94
CA GLY A 25 29.47 -1.64 -2.28
C GLY A 25 30.92 -1.25 -2.57
N GLU A 26 31.18 -0.89 -3.83
CA GLU A 26 32.49 -0.40 -4.26
C GLU A 26 32.89 0.90 -3.55
N ILE A 27 34.17 1.03 -3.21
CA ILE A 27 34.70 2.24 -2.58
C ILE A 27 34.63 3.42 -3.57
N SER A 28 33.84 4.44 -3.26
CA SER A 28 33.64 5.61 -4.11
C SER A 28 33.56 6.91 -3.30
N SER A 29 34.00 8.02 -3.91
CA SER A 29 33.79 9.38 -3.38
C SER A 29 32.32 9.80 -3.37
N ASP A 30 31.48 9.18 -4.20
CA ASP A 30 30.05 9.50 -4.28
C ASP A 30 29.30 9.03 -3.03
N VAL A 31 29.81 7.98 -2.35
CA VAL A 31 29.32 7.50 -1.06
C VAL A 31 30.49 7.45 -0.08
N PRO A 32 30.90 8.57 0.54
CA PRO A 32 32.11 8.64 1.37
C PRO A 32 32.18 7.61 2.51
N ALA A 33 31.02 7.12 2.98
CA ALA A 33 30.95 6.07 3.98
C ALA A 33 31.60 4.74 3.52
N THR A 34 31.75 4.49 2.21
CA THR A 34 32.42 3.29 1.71
C THR A 34 33.90 3.23 2.07
N TYR A 35 34.57 4.37 2.26
CA TYR A 35 35.98 4.36 2.68
C TYR A 35 36.16 3.80 4.10
N LEU A 36 35.09 3.71 4.89
CA LEU A 36 35.11 3.10 6.22
C LEU A 36 35.33 1.59 6.17
N GLN A 37 35.08 0.94 5.03
CA GLN A 37 35.42 -0.47 4.80
C GLN A 37 36.93 -0.76 4.93
N LEU A 38 37.79 0.28 4.80
CA LEU A 38 39.24 0.17 4.95
C LEU A 38 39.73 0.35 6.40
N SER A 39 38.83 0.53 7.36
CA SER A 39 39.16 0.83 8.75
C SER A 39 38.68 -0.28 9.67
N ASP A 40 39.59 -0.84 10.47
CA ASP A 40 39.27 -1.91 11.43
C ASP A 40 38.48 -1.42 12.66
N ASN A 41 38.41 -0.09 12.88
CA ASN A 41 37.74 0.52 14.05
C ASN A 41 36.41 1.19 13.67
N VAL A 42 35.51 0.44 13.02
CA VAL A 42 34.19 0.93 12.60
C VAL A 42 33.10 -0.05 13.02
N GLU A 43 32.05 0.47 13.66
CA GLU A 43 30.86 -0.28 14.03
C GLU A 43 29.61 0.31 13.35
N PHE A 44 28.75 -0.55 12.81
CA PHE A 44 27.44 -0.18 12.27
C PHE A 44 26.34 -0.73 13.18
N VAL A 45 25.54 0.17 13.77
CA VAL A 45 24.37 -0.17 14.59
C VAL A 45 23.11 0.10 13.79
N LEU A 46 22.43 -0.96 13.36
CA LEU A 46 21.32 -0.91 12.44
C LEU A 46 20.08 -1.57 13.05
N ASP A 47 18.89 -1.04 12.75
CA ASP A 47 17.65 -1.80 12.91
C ASP A 47 17.44 -2.78 11.73
N GLU A 48 16.42 -3.63 11.85
CA GLU A 48 16.10 -4.65 10.84
C GLU A 48 15.81 -4.01 9.46
N GLY A 49 15.06 -2.90 9.44
CA GLY A 49 14.75 -2.17 8.21
C GLY A 49 15.98 -1.61 7.51
N ALA A 50 16.89 -0.94 8.23
CA ALA A 50 18.12 -0.41 7.64
C ALA A 50 19.10 -1.51 7.19
N ALA A 51 19.00 -2.71 7.76
CA ALA A 51 19.83 -3.86 7.44
C ALA A 51 19.26 -4.76 6.33
N GLU A 52 17.99 -4.59 5.94
CA GLU A 52 17.23 -5.55 5.13
C GLU A 52 17.84 -5.85 3.74
N HIS A 53 18.64 -4.92 3.20
CA HIS A 53 19.29 -5.04 1.90
C HIS A 53 20.69 -5.66 1.94
N LEU A 54 21.31 -5.74 3.12
CA LEU A 54 22.64 -6.35 3.28
C LEU A 54 22.56 -7.84 2.95
N THR A 55 23.61 -8.37 2.32
CA THR A 55 23.67 -9.74 1.79
C THR A 55 23.34 -10.77 2.88
N ARG A 56 23.86 -10.58 4.11
CA ARG A 56 23.61 -11.47 5.25
C ARG A 56 22.13 -11.59 5.65
N PHE A 57 21.31 -10.57 5.40
CA PHE A 57 19.88 -10.57 5.75
C PHE A 57 18.99 -10.82 4.53
N ASN A 58 19.34 -10.24 3.38
CA ASN A 58 18.54 -10.36 2.17
C ASN A 58 18.71 -11.73 1.49
N THR A 59 19.96 -12.17 1.35
CA THR A 59 20.37 -13.38 0.60
C THR A 59 21.36 -14.22 1.42
N PRO A 60 20.95 -14.66 2.63
CA PRO A 60 21.86 -15.29 3.59
C PRO A 60 22.58 -16.53 3.05
N TRP A 61 21.98 -17.24 2.10
CA TRP A 61 22.53 -18.43 1.44
C TRP A 61 23.82 -18.15 0.65
N LEU A 62 24.13 -16.89 0.33
CA LEU A 62 25.38 -16.55 -0.36
C LEU A 62 26.61 -16.53 0.57
N VAL A 63 26.40 -16.43 1.89
CA VAL A 63 27.48 -16.18 2.85
C VAL A 63 27.52 -17.16 4.01
N LYS A 64 26.48 -17.98 4.21
CA LYS A 64 26.41 -19.00 5.27
C LYS A 64 25.37 -20.07 4.97
N ASP A 65 25.50 -21.19 5.67
CA ASP A 65 24.44 -22.19 5.74
C ASP A 65 23.17 -21.61 6.38
N CYS A 66 22.04 -22.06 5.85
CA CYS A 66 20.72 -21.58 6.20
C CYS A 66 19.85 -22.67 6.81
N ILE A 67 18.93 -22.26 7.68
CA ILE A 67 17.79 -23.09 8.07
C ILE A 67 16.69 -22.83 7.04
N TRP A 68 16.48 -23.82 6.16
CA TRP A 68 15.56 -23.70 5.03
C TRP A 68 14.09 -23.85 5.45
N THR A 69 13.47 -22.72 5.76
CA THR A 69 12.01 -22.60 5.93
C THR A 69 11.33 -22.39 4.59
N ASP A 70 10.02 -22.70 4.49
CA ASP A 70 9.27 -22.53 3.24
C ASP A 70 9.34 -21.10 2.69
N LYS A 71 9.30 -20.09 3.58
CA LYS A 71 9.46 -18.67 3.21
C LYS A 71 10.85 -18.40 2.61
N LEU A 72 11.91 -18.95 3.22
CA LEU A 72 13.28 -18.75 2.74
C LEU A 72 13.52 -19.46 1.41
N ILE A 73 12.99 -20.68 1.26
CA ILE A 73 13.06 -21.44 -0.01
C ILE A 73 12.34 -20.66 -1.12
N LYS A 74 11.09 -20.23 -0.88
CA LYS A 74 10.31 -19.43 -1.86
C LYS A 74 11.07 -18.17 -2.27
N LYS A 75 11.63 -17.42 -1.30
CA LYS A 75 12.45 -16.24 -1.56
C LYS A 75 13.68 -16.56 -2.41
N ALA A 76 14.46 -17.58 -2.03
CA ALA A 76 15.71 -17.91 -2.68
C ALA A 76 15.51 -18.41 -4.12
N VAL A 77 14.48 -19.23 -4.36
CA VAL A 77 14.18 -19.75 -5.70
C VAL A 77 13.66 -18.66 -6.64
N ILE A 78 12.78 -17.77 -6.16
CA ILE A 78 12.30 -16.61 -6.94
C ILE A 78 13.47 -15.64 -7.24
N TRP A 79 14.35 -15.41 -6.27
CA TRP A 79 15.57 -14.62 -6.45
C TRP A 79 16.48 -15.23 -7.53
N LEU A 80 16.71 -16.55 -7.48
CA LEU A 80 17.55 -17.26 -8.45
C LEU A 80 16.95 -17.18 -9.87
N ALA A 81 15.65 -17.44 -10.01
CA ALA A 81 14.92 -17.30 -11.26
C ALA A 81 15.07 -15.90 -11.86
N SER A 82 14.90 -14.86 -11.02
CA SER A 82 15.00 -13.46 -11.43
C SER A 82 16.43 -13.07 -11.81
N THR A 83 17.42 -13.54 -11.05
CA THR A 83 18.85 -13.28 -11.27
C THR A 83 19.35 -13.90 -12.56
N LEU A 84 18.89 -15.11 -12.89
CA LEU A 84 19.24 -15.81 -14.12
C LEU A 84 18.35 -15.45 -15.31
N ASN A 85 17.29 -14.66 -15.09
CA ASN A 85 16.22 -14.41 -16.06
C ASN A 85 15.69 -15.73 -16.67
N LYS A 86 15.45 -16.72 -15.81
CA LYS A 86 14.94 -18.04 -16.16
C LYS A 86 13.63 -18.32 -15.40
N PRO A 87 12.59 -18.87 -16.06
CA PRO A 87 11.41 -19.38 -15.38
C PRO A 87 11.76 -20.41 -14.30
N VAL A 88 10.97 -20.47 -13.23
CA VAL A 88 11.24 -21.32 -12.05
C VAL A 88 11.41 -22.79 -12.45
N LEU A 89 10.55 -23.29 -13.33
CA LEU A 89 10.58 -24.69 -13.79
C LEU A 89 11.79 -25.03 -14.68
N LYS A 90 12.57 -24.04 -15.13
CA LYS A 90 13.78 -24.24 -15.95
C LYS A 90 15.08 -24.19 -15.14
N LEU A 91 15.02 -23.92 -13.83
CA LEU A 91 16.20 -23.92 -12.97
C LEU A 91 16.75 -25.34 -12.80
N THR A 92 18.07 -25.47 -12.88
CA THR A 92 18.79 -26.75 -12.77
C THR A 92 19.53 -26.90 -11.43
N GLU A 93 20.04 -28.09 -11.13
CA GLU A 93 20.93 -28.28 -9.97
C GLU A 93 22.21 -27.44 -10.07
N GLU A 94 22.75 -27.27 -11.27
CA GLU A 94 23.91 -26.41 -11.52
C GLU A 94 23.59 -24.94 -11.17
N ASP A 95 22.40 -24.46 -11.54
CA ASP A 95 21.95 -23.11 -11.18
C ASP A 95 21.93 -22.92 -9.65
N TYR A 96 21.43 -23.90 -8.89
CA TYR A 96 21.42 -23.84 -7.42
C TYR A 96 22.84 -23.88 -6.82
N ASN A 97 23.67 -24.81 -7.30
CA ASN A 97 25.02 -25.04 -6.78
C ASN A 97 25.93 -23.83 -7.02
N ASN A 98 25.82 -23.18 -8.19
CA ASN A 98 26.65 -22.03 -8.54
C ASN A 98 26.22 -20.72 -7.88
N HIS A 99 25.09 -20.70 -7.15
CA HIS A 99 24.53 -19.49 -6.53
C HIS A 99 24.29 -19.66 -5.02
N GLY A 100 25.13 -20.43 -4.34
CA GLY A 100 25.13 -20.56 -2.88
C GLY A 100 23.99 -21.44 -2.32
N MET A 101 23.26 -22.17 -3.16
CA MET A 101 22.11 -22.98 -2.74
C MET A 101 22.39 -24.49 -2.81
N ALA A 102 23.67 -24.90 -2.83
CA ALA A 102 24.06 -26.31 -2.83
C ALA A 102 23.53 -27.07 -1.59
N GLN A 103 23.50 -26.40 -0.44
CA GLN A 103 22.91 -26.94 0.79
C GLN A 103 21.42 -27.26 0.60
N LEU A 104 20.65 -26.32 0.02
CA LEU A 104 19.22 -26.52 -0.27
C LEU A 104 19.00 -27.69 -1.23
N ALA A 105 19.77 -27.73 -2.31
CA ALA A 105 19.69 -28.80 -3.30
C ALA A 105 19.98 -30.17 -2.69
N THR A 106 20.93 -30.25 -1.75
CA THR A 106 21.30 -31.51 -1.06
C THR A 106 20.25 -31.92 -0.02
N GLU A 107 19.76 -30.99 0.79
CA GLU A 107 18.86 -31.30 1.92
C GLU A 107 17.40 -31.51 1.50
N LYS A 108 16.93 -30.78 0.49
CA LYS A 108 15.51 -30.74 0.07
C LYS A 108 15.29 -31.18 -1.38
N GLY A 109 16.35 -31.58 -2.06
CA GLY A 109 16.28 -32.04 -3.44
C GLY A 109 15.44 -33.31 -3.62
N PRO A 110 15.17 -33.71 -4.88
CA PRO A 110 15.69 -33.12 -6.12
C PRO A 110 15.21 -31.69 -6.39
N VAL A 111 16.06 -30.86 -6.99
CA VAL A 111 15.75 -29.44 -7.32
C VAL A 111 14.46 -29.31 -8.16
N TYR A 112 14.20 -30.28 -9.02
CA TYR A 112 12.95 -30.35 -9.80
C TYR A 112 11.69 -30.29 -8.91
N ASN A 113 11.68 -30.99 -7.78
CA ASN A 113 10.54 -31.00 -6.87
C ASN A 113 10.40 -29.67 -6.13
N ILE A 114 11.53 -29.04 -5.78
CA ILE A 114 11.56 -27.69 -5.20
C ILE A 114 10.94 -26.70 -6.20
N ASN A 115 11.36 -26.73 -7.46
CA ASN A 115 10.85 -25.84 -8.50
C ASN A 115 9.34 -26.00 -8.70
N ILE A 116 8.82 -27.24 -8.78
CA ILE A 116 7.37 -27.48 -8.88
C ILE A 116 6.63 -26.92 -7.67
N ASN A 117 7.15 -27.17 -6.47
CA ASN A 117 6.51 -26.70 -5.26
C ASN A 117 6.43 -25.16 -5.23
N ILE A 118 7.53 -24.48 -5.53
CA ILE A 118 7.54 -23.00 -5.59
C ILE A 118 6.67 -22.46 -6.72
N PHE A 119 6.70 -23.08 -7.91
CA PHE A 119 5.83 -22.70 -9.01
C PHE A 119 4.35 -22.79 -8.61
N ASN A 120 3.94 -23.90 -7.99
CA ASN A 120 2.57 -24.08 -7.51
C ASN A 120 2.22 -23.07 -6.42
N GLN A 121 3.11 -22.79 -5.47
CA GLN A 121 2.87 -21.77 -4.45
C GLN A 121 2.59 -20.39 -5.06
N VAL A 122 3.33 -19.98 -6.10
CA VAL A 122 3.07 -18.69 -6.79
C VAL A 122 1.82 -18.78 -7.66
N GLN A 123 1.57 -19.91 -8.34
CA GLN A 123 0.36 -20.10 -9.13
C GLN A 123 -0.91 -20.02 -8.26
N HIS A 124 -0.87 -20.59 -7.05
CA HIS A 124 -1.99 -20.64 -6.12
C HIS A 124 -2.34 -19.27 -5.50
N THR A 125 -1.49 -18.25 -5.64
CA THR A 125 -1.85 -16.88 -5.25
C THR A 125 -2.83 -16.25 -6.25
N ILE A 126 -2.81 -16.69 -7.52
CA ILE A 126 -3.56 -16.06 -8.61
C ILE A 126 -5.05 -16.41 -8.50
N THR A 127 -5.90 -15.39 -8.38
CA THR A 127 -7.35 -15.58 -8.34
C THR A 127 -8.12 -14.49 -9.08
N GLY A 128 -9.10 -14.92 -9.89
CA GLY A 128 -10.13 -14.03 -10.43
C GLY A 128 -11.29 -13.78 -9.45
N TRP A 129 -11.29 -14.42 -8.27
CA TRP A 129 -12.34 -14.31 -7.25
C TRP A 129 -11.72 -13.84 -5.93
N PRO A 130 -11.45 -12.53 -5.76
CA PRO A 130 -10.86 -11.99 -4.54
C PRO A 130 -11.74 -12.21 -3.29
N GLY A 131 -13.06 -12.37 -3.46
CA GLY A 131 -13.99 -12.73 -2.39
C GLY A 131 -14.19 -14.24 -2.18
N GLY A 132 -13.42 -15.09 -2.86
CA GLY A 132 -13.60 -16.54 -2.88
C GLY A 132 -14.54 -16.99 -4.01
N LYS A 133 -14.20 -18.10 -4.68
CA LYS A 133 -15.01 -18.63 -5.79
C LYS A 133 -16.10 -19.55 -5.23
N PRO A 134 -17.40 -19.24 -5.40
CA PRO A 134 -18.47 -20.10 -4.90
C PRO A 134 -18.53 -21.42 -5.67
N ASN A 135 -18.97 -22.49 -5.00
CA ASN A 135 -19.16 -23.83 -5.57
C ASN A 135 -17.92 -24.42 -6.25
N ALA A 136 -16.73 -24.06 -5.76
CA ALA A 136 -15.45 -24.55 -6.27
C ALA A 136 -14.56 -24.98 -5.10
N ASP A 137 -13.62 -25.89 -5.38
CA ASP A 137 -12.55 -26.19 -4.44
C ASP A 137 -11.67 -24.95 -4.22
N ASP A 138 -11.47 -24.61 -2.96
CA ASP A 138 -10.69 -23.50 -2.45
C ASP A 138 -9.43 -23.94 -1.68
N SER A 139 -9.13 -25.25 -1.64
CA SER A 139 -7.97 -25.81 -0.94
C SER A 139 -6.62 -25.23 -1.36
N GLN A 140 -6.54 -24.70 -2.58
CA GLN A 140 -5.36 -24.08 -3.19
C GLN A 140 -5.61 -22.62 -3.61
N ARG A 141 -6.64 -21.97 -3.06
CA ARG A 141 -6.98 -20.58 -3.37
C ARG A 141 -6.61 -19.66 -2.21
N PRO A 142 -6.32 -18.38 -2.49
CA PRO A 142 -5.93 -17.45 -1.45
C PRO A 142 -7.09 -17.11 -0.50
N GLU A 143 -8.33 -17.19 -1.00
CA GLU A 143 -9.55 -16.88 -0.25
C GLU A 143 -10.54 -18.04 -0.27
N ARG A 144 -11.23 -18.22 0.86
CA ARG A 144 -12.21 -19.28 1.09
C ARG A 144 -13.53 -19.03 0.35
N ALA A 145 -14.11 -20.09 -0.21
CA ALA A 145 -15.34 -20.05 -1.00
C ALA A 145 -16.56 -19.62 -0.19
N GLU A 146 -16.64 -20.02 1.10
CA GLU A 146 -17.79 -19.75 1.95
C GLU A 146 -17.54 -18.64 2.99
N PRO A 147 -18.49 -17.73 3.23
CA PRO A 147 -19.76 -17.61 2.53
C PRO A 147 -19.58 -17.11 1.09
N ALA A 148 -20.37 -17.66 0.16
CA ALA A 148 -20.35 -17.27 -1.26
C ALA A 148 -20.47 -15.76 -1.51
N LYS A 149 -21.18 -15.04 -0.63
CA LYS A 149 -21.26 -13.57 -0.63
C LYS A 149 -20.61 -13.01 0.63
N LYS A 150 -19.39 -12.50 0.48
CA LYS A 150 -18.66 -11.77 1.52
C LYS A 150 -19.25 -10.38 1.79
N ARG A 151 -19.05 -9.94 3.03
CA ARG A 151 -19.19 -8.55 3.48
C ARG A 151 -17.77 -8.02 3.57
N VAL A 152 -17.48 -6.97 2.82
CA VAL A 152 -16.12 -6.49 2.61
C VAL A 152 -16.03 -5.04 3.04
N ILE A 153 -15.01 -4.69 3.81
CA ILE A 153 -14.64 -3.28 4.02
C ILE A 153 -13.32 -3.02 3.32
N VAL A 154 -13.30 -2.04 2.41
CA VAL A 154 -12.07 -1.46 1.87
C VAL A 154 -11.77 -0.21 2.69
N PHE A 155 -10.78 -0.28 3.58
CA PHE A 155 -10.29 0.91 4.25
C PHE A 155 -9.40 1.71 3.31
N SER A 156 -9.60 3.01 3.31
CA SER A 156 -8.87 3.98 2.51
C SER A 156 -8.35 5.06 3.46
N PRO A 157 -7.07 5.02 3.86
CA PRO A 157 -6.50 6.03 4.76
C PRO A 157 -6.73 7.44 4.24
N HIS A 158 -6.47 7.68 2.95
CA HIS A 158 -6.83 8.91 2.25
C HIS A 158 -7.97 8.65 1.24
N PRO A 159 -8.80 9.65 0.91
CA PRO A 159 -9.86 9.55 -0.11
C PRO A 159 -9.33 9.44 -1.56
N ASP A 160 -8.72 8.30 -1.90
CA ASP A 160 -8.16 7.89 -3.20
C ASP A 160 -7.39 6.55 -3.12
N ASP A 161 -6.89 6.18 -1.94
CA ASP A 161 -6.15 4.92 -1.73
C ASP A 161 -6.95 3.67 -2.16
N ASP A 162 -8.28 3.68 -1.99
CA ASP A 162 -9.21 2.64 -2.45
C ASP A 162 -9.12 2.36 -3.95
N VAL A 163 -9.07 3.40 -4.79
CA VAL A 163 -9.02 3.25 -6.25
C VAL A 163 -7.59 3.16 -6.79
N ILE A 164 -6.62 3.83 -6.14
CA ILE A 164 -5.21 3.79 -6.54
C ILE A 164 -4.61 2.42 -6.23
N SER A 165 -4.79 1.94 -5.01
CA SER A 165 -4.12 0.74 -4.55
C SER A 165 -4.85 -0.54 -4.91
N VAL A 166 -6.18 -0.55 -4.76
CA VAL A 166 -7.00 -1.76 -4.85
C VAL A 166 -8.16 -1.64 -5.84
N GLY A 167 -8.16 -0.61 -6.70
CA GLY A 167 -9.32 -0.27 -7.52
C GLY A 167 -9.82 -1.39 -8.43
N GLY A 168 -8.93 -2.21 -9.01
CA GLY A 168 -9.33 -3.34 -9.85
C GLY A 168 -10.06 -4.41 -9.06
N THR A 169 -9.49 -4.80 -7.91
CA THR A 169 -10.06 -5.77 -6.97
C THR A 169 -11.35 -5.24 -6.34
N PHE A 170 -11.38 -3.96 -5.95
CA PHE A 170 -12.54 -3.28 -5.39
C PHE A 170 -13.73 -3.31 -6.33
N ILE A 171 -13.53 -2.89 -7.58
CA ILE A 171 -14.55 -2.95 -8.63
C ILE A 171 -15.01 -4.40 -8.86
N ARG A 172 -14.07 -5.34 -8.93
CA ARG A 172 -14.39 -6.75 -9.16
C ARG A 172 -15.22 -7.37 -8.04
N LEU A 173 -14.95 -7.02 -6.78
CA LEU A 173 -15.76 -7.47 -5.65
C LEU A 173 -17.20 -6.99 -5.77
N VAL A 174 -17.41 -5.73 -6.19
CA VAL A 174 -18.74 -5.18 -6.45
C VAL A 174 -19.41 -5.91 -7.62
N ASP A 175 -18.74 -6.08 -8.75
CA ASP A 175 -19.27 -6.76 -9.93
C ASP A 175 -19.63 -8.24 -9.64
N GLN A 176 -18.90 -8.89 -8.72
CA GLN A 176 -19.18 -10.25 -8.26
C GLN A 176 -20.33 -10.34 -7.26
N GLY A 177 -20.94 -9.21 -6.90
CA GLY A 177 -22.13 -9.14 -6.05
C GLY A 177 -21.85 -9.23 -4.56
N HIS A 178 -20.59 -9.06 -4.13
CA HIS A 178 -20.25 -8.95 -2.70
C HIS A 178 -20.91 -7.74 -2.06
N ASP A 179 -21.07 -7.79 -0.74
CA ASP A 179 -21.56 -6.66 0.04
C ASP A 179 -20.38 -5.75 0.41
N VAL A 180 -20.03 -4.84 -0.50
CA VAL A 180 -18.81 -4.03 -0.40
C VAL A 180 -19.11 -2.66 0.21
N HIS A 181 -18.31 -2.32 1.22
CA HIS A 181 -18.26 -1.04 1.89
C HIS A 181 -16.88 -0.42 1.65
N VAL A 182 -16.83 0.90 1.49
CA VAL A 182 -15.57 1.66 1.49
C VAL A 182 -15.58 2.62 2.67
N ALA A 183 -14.47 2.69 3.40
CA ALA A 183 -14.34 3.49 4.60
C ALA A 183 -13.13 4.42 4.50
N TYR A 184 -13.40 5.71 4.31
CA TYR A 184 -12.39 6.76 4.26
C TYR A 184 -12.03 7.18 5.68
N GLN A 185 -10.81 6.84 6.10
CA GLN A 185 -10.39 7.03 7.48
C GLN A 185 -10.06 8.49 7.76
N THR A 186 -9.53 9.24 6.80
CA THR A 186 -9.22 10.67 6.96
C THR A 186 -9.92 11.52 5.92
N SER A 187 -10.05 12.82 6.20
CA SER A 187 -10.66 13.77 5.26
C SER A 187 -9.76 14.09 4.06
N GLY A 188 -8.45 13.80 4.16
CA GLY A 188 -7.46 14.13 3.14
C GLY A 188 -7.31 15.64 2.87
N ASN A 189 -7.89 16.50 3.71
CA ASN A 189 -8.01 17.96 3.53
C ASN A 189 -6.67 18.70 3.34
N ASN A 190 -5.56 18.06 3.63
CA ASN A 190 -4.21 18.63 3.52
C ASN A 190 -3.60 18.49 2.14
N ALA A 191 -4.19 17.66 1.27
CA ALA A 191 -3.63 17.28 -0.03
C ALA A 191 -4.38 17.91 -1.22
N VAL A 192 -5.01 19.07 -1.03
CA VAL A 192 -5.67 19.83 -2.10
C VAL A 192 -5.00 21.20 -2.22
N TRP A 193 -4.77 21.66 -3.44
CA TRP A 193 -4.20 22.98 -3.72
C TRP A 193 -5.13 24.10 -3.24
N ASP A 194 -4.55 25.20 -2.77
CA ASP A 194 -5.32 26.37 -2.33
C ASP A 194 -6.15 26.95 -3.49
N ASP A 195 -5.60 26.98 -4.71
CA ASP A 195 -6.28 27.47 -5.92
C ASP A 195 -7.50 26.60 -6.29
N ASP A 196 -7.42 25.28 -6.11
CA ASP A 196 -8.58 24.40 -6.32
C ASP A 196 -9.69 24.71 -5.31
N ALA A 197 -9.33 24.89 -4.03
CA ALA A 197 -10.30 25.25 -3.01
C ALA A 197 -10.99 26.60 -3.32
N LEU A 198 -10.22 27.62 -3.71
CA LEU A 198 -10.75 28.93 -4.10
C LEU A 198 -11.71 28.82 -5.29
N ARG A 199 -11.37 28.03 -6.32
CA ARG A 199 -12.23 27.79 -7.49
C ARG A 199 -13.57 27.16 -7.13
N TYR A 200 -13.63 26.27 -6.14
CA TYR A 200 -14.90 25.71 -5.66
C TYR A 200 -15.75 26.74 -4.90
N ILE A 201 -15.13 27.69 -4.20
CA ILE A 201 -15.85 28.80 -3.56
C ILE A 201 -16.40 29.75 -4.63
N GLU A 202 -15.63 30.08 -5.66
CA GLU A 202 -16.09 30.86 -6.82
C GLU A 202 -17.32 30.21 -7.48
N PHE A 203 -17.26 28.89 -7.72
CA PHE A 203 -18.41 28.14 -8.22
C PHE A 203 -19.64 28.27 -7.31
N ALA A 204 -19.45 28.18 -5.98
CA ALA A 204 -20.56 28.31 -5.03
C ALA A 204 -21.17 29.72 -5.05
N ILE A 205 -20.34 30.77 -5.16
CA ILE A 205 -20.79 32.16 -5.33
C ILE A 205 -21.62 32.29 -6.60
N ASP A 206 -21.12 31.82 -7.74
CA ASP A 206 -21.82 31.89 -9.03
C ASP A 206 -23.14 31.11 -9.00
N PHE A 207 -23.16 29.94 -8.34
CA PHE A 207 -24.37 29.16 -8.17
C PHE A 207 -25.42 29.90 -7.32
N VAL A 208 -25.04 30.45 -6.17
CA VAL A 208 -25.93 31.23 -5.30
C VAL A 208 -26.49 32.46 -6.04
N LYS A 209 -25.63 33.19 -6.77
CA LYS A 209 -26.03 34.30 -7.65
C LYS A 209 -27.05 33.87 -8.69
N SER A 210 -26.86 32.70 -9.32
CA SER A 210 -27.79 32.16 -10.32
C SER A 210 -29.19 31.87 -9.74
N GLN A 211 -29.28 31.62 -8.43
CA GLN A 211 -30.54 31.40 -7.72
C GLN A 211 -31.15 32.69 -7.16
N ASN A 212 -30.57 33.86 -7.45
CA ASN A 212 -30.95 35.16 -6.87
C ASN A 212 -30.93 35.16 -5.32
N GLN A 213 -30.00 34.40 -4.75
CA GLN A 213 -29.76 34.35 -3.31
C GLN A 213 -28.60 35.27 -2.94
N GLU A 214 -28.56 35.68 -1.67
CA GLU A 214 -27.57 36.60 -1.12
C GLU A 214 -26.22 35.88 -0.89
N GLU A 215 -25.14 36.44 -1.42
CA GLU A 215 -23.82 35.81 -1.52
C GLU A 215 -22.72 36.47 -0.66
N SER A 216 -22.98 37.60 0.02
CA SER A 216 -21.93 38.41 0.66
C SER A 216 -21.05 37.62 1.60
N GLN A 217 -21.63 36.66 2.34
CA GLN A 217 -20.87 35.79 3.25
C GLN A 217 -19.85 34.90 2.51
N LEU A 218 -20.20 34.41 1.32
CA LEU A 218 -19.30 33.61 0.49
C LEU A 218 -18.24 34.48 -0.18
N GLU A 219 -18.60 35.70 -0.60
CA GLU A 219 -17.64 36.66 -1.13
C GLU A 219 -16.61 37.08 -0.08
N ASP A 220 -17.06 37.40 1.15
CA ASP A 220 -16.19 37.71 2.28
C ASP A 220 -15.26 36.52 2.61
N LEU A 221 -15.82 35.30 2.65
CA LEU A 221 -15.03 34.09 2.85
C LEU A 221 -13.96 33.93 1.77
N TYR A 222 -14.31 34.11 0.50
CA TYR A 222 -13.38 34.03 -0.61
C TYR A 222 -12.26 35.06 -0.49
N GLN A 223 -12.57 36.33 -0.21
CA GLN A 223 -11.55 37.38 -0.06
C GLN A 223 -10.59 37.06 1.09
N ASN A 224 -11.12 36.60 2.22
CA ASN A 224 -10.31 36.21 3.38
C ASN A 224 -9.37 35.04 3.06
N LEU A 225 -9.88 33.97 2.43
CA LEU A 225 -9.08 32.80 2.10
C LEU A 225 -8.07 33.07 0.98
N ARG A 226 -8.43 33.92 0.00
CA ARG A 226 -7.51 34.37 -1.05
C ARG A 226 -6.37 35.19 -0.47
N ALA A 227 -6.67 36.13 0.44
CA ALA A 227 -5.67 36.91 1.13
C ALA A 227 -4.75 36.02 1.99
N PHE A 228 -5.30 35.01 2.67
CA PHE A 228 -4.51 34.02 3.38
C PHE A 228 -3.58 33.26 2.44
N ALA A 229 -4.10 32.66 1.35
CA ALA A 229 -3.32 31.87 0.40
C ALA A 229 -2.15 32.66 -0.22
N GLN A 230 -2.34 33.95 -0.50
CA GLN A 230 -1.30 34.83 -1.05
C GLN A 230 -0.17 35.15 -0.07
N ASN A 231 -0.44 35.15 1.24
CA ASN A 231 0.51 35.53 2.29
C ASN A 231 1.02 34.33 3.12
N LYS A 232 0.50 33.14 2.84
CA LYS A 232 0.76 31.90 3.55
C LYS A 232 2.26 31.58 3.57
N GLN A 233 2.78 31.32 4.77
CA GLN A 233 4.18 30.92 4.95
C GLN A 233 4.35 29.42 4.70
N PRO A 234 5.56 28.96 4.30
CA PRO A 234 5.85 27.54 4.21
C PRO A 234 5.53 26.81 5.53
N ASN A 235 4.78 25.71 5.45
CA ASN A 235 4.29 24.91 6.58
C ASN A 235 3.27 25.60 7.51
N GLU A 236 2.75 26.76 7.15
CA GLU A 236 1.63 27.37 7.87
C GLU A 236 0.35 26.53 7.67
N ALA A 237 -0.34 26.25 8.77
CA ALA A 237 -1.54 25.43 8.74
C ALA A 237 -2.72 26.20 8.14
N ASP A 238 -3.49 25.54 7.29
CA ASP A 238 -4.70 26.13 6.70
C ASP A 238 -5.74 26.49 7.78
N PRO A 239 -6.47 27.61 7.61
CA PRO A 239 -7.61 27.95 8.46
C PRO A 239 -8.70 26.89 8.31
N LYS A 240 -9.58 26.82 9.31
CA LYS A 240 -10.62 25.79 9.41
C LYS A 240 -11.51 25.76 8.17
N GLU A 241 -11.84 26.93 7.64
CA GLU A 241 -12.71 27.11 6.48
C GLU A 241 -12.03 26.56 5.21
N MET A 242 -10.74 26.84 4.99
CA MET A 242 -9.97 26.29 3.89
C MET A 242 -9.91 24.75 3.97
N LYS A 243 -9.60 24.20 5.15
CA LYS A 243 -9.61 22.75 5.37
C LYS A 243 -10.98 22.13 5.10
N THR A 244 -12.05 22.82 5.46
CA THR A 244 -13.43 22.36 5.24
C THR A 244 -13.70 22.25 3.74
N VAL A 245 -13.37 23.28 2.96
CA VAL A 245 -13.55 23.26 1.49
C VAL A 245 -12.74 22.13 0.86
N LYS A 246 -11.45 22.01 1.22
CA LYS A 246 -10.58 20.94 0.73
C LYS A 246 -11.09 19.54 1.06
N GLY A 247 -11.56 19.33 2.29
CA GLY A 247 -12.18 18.07 2.71
C GLY A 247 -13.46 17.76 1.92
N LEU A 248 -14.30 18.76 1.65
CA LEU A 248 -15.52 18.59 0.84
C LEU A 248 -15.20 18.23 -0.62
N ILE A 249 -14.16 18.81 -1.20
CA ILE A 249 -13.68 18.44 -2.54
C ILE A 249 -13.32 16.95 -2.58
N ARG A 250 -12.44 16.51 -1.68
CA ARG A 250 -12.02 15.11 -1.60
C ARG A 250 -13.16 14.16 -1.30
N LYS A 251 -14.11 14.56 -0.45
CA LYS A 251 -15.33 13.80 -0.17
C LYS A 251 -16.18 13.61 -1.41
N GLY A 252 -16.40 14.68 -2.19
CA GLY A 252 -17.15 14.61 -3.45
C GLY A 252 -16.49 13.70 -4.49
N GLU A 253 -15.17 13.80 -4.60
CA GLU A 253 -14.34 12.95 -5.47
C GLU A 253 -14.41 11.47 -5.08
N ALA A 254 -14.27 11.17 -3.79
CA ALA A 254 -14.37 9.83 -3.22
C ALA A 254 -15.75 9.21 -3.45
N ILE A 255 -16.83 9.97 -3.25
CA ILE A 255 -18.19 9.54 -3.59
C ILE A 255 -18.29 9.20 -5.08
N ALA A 256 -17.72 10.04 -5.96
CA ALA A 256 -17.75 9.79 -7.40
C ALA A 256 -16.95 8.54 -7.80
N GLY A 257 -15.79 8.29 -7.16
CA GLY A 257 -14.98 7.10 -7.33
C GLY A 257 -15.71 5.83 -6.89
N ALA A 258 -16.25 5.83 -5.67
CA ALA A 258 -17.00 4.71 -5.10
C ALA A 258 -18.28 4.39 -5.91
N ARG A 259 -19.04 5.40 -6.33
CA ARG A 259 -20.20 5.21 -7.22
C ARG A 259 -19.80 4.65 -8.58
N PHE A 260 -18.66 5.09 -9.13
CA PHE A 260 -18.13 4.55 -10.38
C PHE A 260 -17.72 3.07 -10.23
N ALA A 261 -17.23 2.67 -9.06
CA ALA A 261 -16.98 1.27 -8.72
C ALA A 261 -18.27 0.45 -8.50
N GLY A 262 -19.42 1.12 -8.34
CA GLY A 262 -20.74 0.50 -8.16
C GLY A 262 -21.19 0.37 -6.69
N VAL A 263 -20.51 1.05 -5.76
CA VAL A 263 -20.89 1.06 -4.35
C VAL A 263 -22.07 2.03 -4.14
N PRO A 264 -23.16 1.60 -3.48
CA PRO A 264 -24.28 2.47 -3.15
C PRO A 264 -23.94 3.43 -2.01
N ASP A 265 -24.58 4.60 -1.98
CA ASP A 265 -24.24 5.72 -1.07
C ASP A 265 -24.23 5.33 0.40
N GLU A 266 -25.17 4.49 0.85
CA GLU A 266 -25.26 4.02 2.23
C GLU A 266 -24.09 3.13 2.69
N LYS A 267 -23.23 2.70 1.75
CA LYS A 267 -22.03 1.89 2.00
C LYS A 267 -20.72 2.68 1.83
N ILE A 268 -20.82 3.98 1.62
CA ILE A 268 -19.68 4.91 1.54
C ILE A 268 -19.54 5.60 2.90
N HIS A 269 -18.53 5.19 3.68
CA HIS A 269 -18.34 5.66 5.06
C HIS A 269 -17.23 6.72 5.10
N PHE A 270 -17.56 7.90 5.61
CA PHE A 270 -16.58 8.94 5.94
C PHE A 270 -16.38 8.93 7.44
N MET A 271 -15.29 8.33 7.89
CA MET A 271 -14.99 8.21 9.31
C MET A 271 -14.40 9.51 9.88
N ASP A 272 -13.69 10.26 9.04
CA ASP A 272 -13.05 11.54 9.38
C ASP A 272 -12.34 11.48 10.75
N LEU A 273 -11.49 10.45 10.90
CA LEU A 273 -10.85 10.07 12.16
C LEU A 273 -10.14 11.28 12.81
N PRO A 274 -10.57 11.71 14.01
CA PRO A 274 -10.09 12.93 14.66
C PRO A 274 -8.57 13.08 14.81
N PHE A 275 -7.80 11.98 14.86
CA PHE A 275 -6.33 12.09 14.94
C PHE A 275 -5.74 12.91 13.80
N TYR A 276 -6.33 12.88 12.61
CA TYR A 276 -5.76 13.47 11.39
C TYR A 276 -5.60 14.99 11.50
N ASP A 277 -6.55 15.66 12.14
CA ASP A 277 -6.47 17.09 12.42
C ASP A 277 -5.72 17.40 13.73
N ARG A 278 -5.85 16.54 14.76
CA ARG A 278 -5.22 16.74 16.08
C ARG A 278 -3.70 16.62 16.05
N ALA A 279 -3.16 15.67 15.30
CA ALA A 279 -1.72 15.38 15.24
C ALA A 279 -0.88 16.57 14.75
N LYS A 280 -1.50 17.56 14.10
CA LYS A 280 -0.83 18.79 13.65
C LYS A 280 -0.61 19.82 14.75
N VAL A 281 -1.42 19.78 15.81
CA VAL A 281 -1.42 20.81 16.86
C VAL A 281 -1.07 20.25 18.24
N GLN A 282 -1.18 18.93 18.44
CA GLN A 282 -0.93 18.26 19.71
C GLN A 282 0.30 17.35 19.63
N LYS A 283 1.16 17.38 20.66
CA LYS A 283 2.31 16.48 20.77
C LYS A 283 1.93 15.06 21.17
N GLU A 284 0.89 14.93 21.98
CA GLU A 284 0.32 13.64 22.40
C GLU A 284 -1.13 13.58 21.88
N VAL A 285 -1.42 12.57 21.08
CA VAL A 285 -2.75 12.36 20.48
C VAL A 285 -3.32 11.08 21.07
N SER A 286 -4.49 11.18 21.69
CA SER A 286 -5.28 10.00 22.05
C SER A 286 -5.96 9.46 20.80
N PHE A 287 -6.06 8.14 20.66
CA PHE A 287 -6.73 7.46 19.54
C PHE A 287 -8.05 6.80 19.95
N GLU A 288 -8.52 7.02 21.18
CA GLU A 288 -9.65 6.26 21.73
C GLU A 288 -10.96 6.50 20.97
N ASP A 289 -11.28 7.75 20.64
CA ASP A 289 -12.43 8.10 19.81
C ASP A 289 -12.30 7.54 18.39
N ASP A 290 -11.10 7.53 17.81
CA ASP A 290 -10.83 6.91 16.51
C ASP A 290 -11.10 5.39 16.53
N ILE A 291 -10.66 4.71 17.60
CA ILE A 291 -10.88 3.28 17.81
C ILE A 291 -12.37 2.99 18.01
N GLN A 292 -13.09 3.78 18.81
CA GLN A 292 -14.53 3.59 19.04
C GLN A 292 -15.33 3.78 17.76
N GLU A 293 -14.98 4.76 16.90
CA GLU A 293 -15.64 4.94 15.61
C GLU A 293 -15.42 3.74 14.69
N THR A 294 -14.20 3.20 14.67
CA THR A 294 -13.87 1.99 13.92
C THR A 294 -14.62 0.76 14.43
N ILE A 295 -14.77 0.63 15.76
CA ILE A 295 -15.57 -0.44 16.39
C ILE A 295 -17.04 -0.38 15.94
N LYS A 296 -17.64 0.82 15.92
CA LYS A 296 -19.03 0.98 15.47
C LYS A 296 -19.22 0.51 14.04
N LEU A 297 -18.31 0.88 13.14
CA LEU A 297 -18.34 0.43 11.75
C LEU A 297 -18.24 -1.10 11.66
N PHE A 298 -17.31 -1.71 12.41
CA PHE A 298 -17.16 -3.16 12.44
C PHE A 298 -18.37 -3.90 12.97
N GLN A 299 -19.00 -3.41 14.04
CA GLN A 299 -20.21 -4.03 14.58
C GLN A 299 -21.41 -3.87 13.64
N ALA A 300 -21.49 -2.76 12.91
CA ALA A 300 -22.54 -2.53 11.92
C ALA A 300 -22.41 -3.44 10.68
N VAL A 301 -21.18 -3.68 10.21
CA VAL A 301 -20.92 -4.44 8.97
C VAL A 301 -20.64 -5.92 9.23
N GLN A 302 -19.98 -6.26 10.34
CA GLN A 302 -19.47 -7.60 10.67
C GLN A 302 -18.71 -8.22 9.48
N PRO A 303 -17.61 -7.60 9.01
CA PRO A 303 -16.95 -7.98 7.77
C PRO A 303 -16.41 -9.41 7.79
N HIS A 304 -16.48 -10.09 6.64
CA HIS A 304 -15.78 -11.34 6.38
C HIS A 304 -14.37 -11.09 5.82
N GLN A 305 -14.18 -9.94 5.18
CA GLN A 305 -12.92 -9.49 4.59
C GLN A 305 -12.71 -8.00 4.84
N ILE A 306 -11.46 -7.63 5.12
CA ILE A 306 -11.00 -6.25 5.22
C ILE A 306 -9.82 -6.09 4.28
N PHE A 307 -9.84 -5.06 3.44
CA PHE A 307 -8.66 -4.58 2.72
C PHE A 307 -8.12 -3.34 3.43
N ALA A 308 -6.83 -3.32 3.75
CA ALA A 308 -6.21 -2.21 4.49
C ALA A 308 -4.81 -1.88 3.96
N ALA A 309 -4.40 -0.62 4.09
CA ALA A 309 -3.05 -0.21 3.72
C ALA A 309 -2.00 -0.85 4.64
N GLY A 310 -1.09 -1.61 4.05
CA GLY A 310 0.08 -2.19 4.69
C GLY A 310 1.36 -1.39 4.48
N ASP A 311 1.26 -0.15 3.99
CA ASP A 311 2.42 0.70 3.70
C ASP A 311 2.90 1.50 4.92
N PHE A 312 3.52 0.79 5.88
CA PHE A 312 3.91 1.38 7.17
C PHE A 312 5.11 2.34 7.10
N ALA A 313 5.71 2.50 5.92
CA ALA A 313 6.80 3.43 5.67
C ALA A 313 6.35 4.69 4.92
N ASP A 314 5.04 4.93 4.83
CA ASP A 314 4.47 6.10 4.16
C ASP A 314 5.12 7.40 4.67
N PRO A 315 5.41 8.38 3.80
CA PRO A 315 6.10 9.60 4.20
C PRO A 315 5.38 10.40 5.30
N HIS A 316 4.05 10.23 5.41
CA HIS A 316 3.19 11.00 6.30
C HIS A 316 2.87 10.29 7.63
N GLY A 317 3.13 8.99 7.75
CA GLY A 317 2.77 8.17 8.92
C GLY A 317 1.28 7.84 9.03
N THR A 318 0.43 8.38 8.15
CA THR A 318 -1.03 8.26 8.22
C THR A 318 -1.47 6.81 8.04
N HIS A 319 -0.87 6.10 7.08
CA HIS A 319 -1.22 4.69 6.79
C HIS A 319 -0.98 3.81 8.01
N LYS A 320 0.17 3.98 8.69
CA LYS A 320 0.49 3.22 9.91
C LYS A 320 -0.49 3.50 11.04
N ILE A 321 -0.80 4.78 11.31
CA ILE A 321 -1.74 5.15 12.37
C ILE A 321 -3.14 4.58 12.08
N CYS A 322 -3.61 4.72 10.85
CA CYS A 322 -4.88 4.15 10.39
C CYS A 322 -4.95 2.63 10.56
N PHE A 323 -3.85 1.93 10.26
CA PHE A 323 -3.73 0.49 10.45
C PHE A 323 -3.75 0.11 11.94
N ASP A 324 -2.99 0.81 12.77
CA ASP A 324 -2.90 0.54 14.21
C ASP A 324 -4.28 0.72 14.90
N ILE A 325 -5.03 1.76 14.54
CA ILE A 325 -6.41 2.00 15.01
C ILE A 325 -7.33 0.82 14.62
N MET A 326 -7.23 0.39 13.36
CA MET A 326 -8.03 -0.72 12.82
C MET A 326 -7.73 -2.05 13.53
N VAL A 327 -6.45 -2.36 13.75
CA VAL A 327 -6.02 -3.57 14.46
C VAL A 327 -6.44 -3.53 15.92
N GLU A 328 -6.31 -2.39 16.60
CA GLU A 328 -6.74 -2.24 17.99
C GLU A 328 -8.26 -2.41 18.14
N ALA A 329 -9.05 -1.86 17.20
CA ALA A 329 -10.49 -2.10 17.15
C ALA A 329 -10.83 -3.59 17.00
N LEU A 330 -10.14 -4.32 16.10
CA LEU A 330 -10.33 -5.77 15.94
C LEU A 330 -9.94 -6.57 17.19
N LYS A 331 -8.84 -6.20 17.86
CA LYS A 331 -8.41 -6.84 19.11
C LYS A 331 -9.45 -6.69 20.21
N ARG A 332 -10.05 -5.50 20.35
CA ARG A 332 -11.12 -5.26 21.33
C ARG A 332 -12.40 -6.06 21.02
N LEU A 333 -12.61 -6.39 19.75
CA LEU A 333 -13.75 -7.18 19.28
C LEU A 333 -13.47 -8.68 19.16
N ALA A 334 -12.28 -9.16 19.52
CA ALA A 334 -11.84 -10.55 19.30
C ALA A 334 -12.76 -11.64 19.91
N ASN A 335 -13.59 -11.27 20.89
CA ASN A 335 -14.57 -12.18 21.49
C ASN A 335 -15.89 -12.30 20.72
N GLU A 336 -16.14 -11.43 19.73
CA GLU A 336 -17.35 -11.49 18.90
C GLU A 336 -17.24 -12.60 17.85
N ALA A 337 -18.31 -13.36 17.64
CA ALA A 337 -18.28 -14.58 16.83
C ALA A 337 -17.82 -14.37 15.38
N TRP A 338 -18.18 -13.24 14.77
CA TRP A 338 -17.85 -12.92 13.37
C TRP A 338 -16.35 -12.64 13.15
N THR A 339 -15.62 -12.19 14.19
CA THR A 339 -14.19 -11.83 14.05
C THR A 339 -13.31 -13.02 13.71
N LYS A 340 -13.70 -14.23 14.13
CA LYS A 340 -13.01 -15.49 13.78
C LYS A 340 -13.02 -15.79 12.29
N ASP A 341 -14.00 -15.24 11.59
CA ASP A 341 -14.18 -15.37 10.15
C ASP A 341 -13.88 -14.05 9.42
N CYS A 342 -13.16 -13.11 10.05
CA CYS A 342 -12.74 -11.87 9.39
C CYS A 342 -11.28 -11.98 8.96
N TRP A 343 -11.02 -11.95 7.64
CA TRP A 343 -9.65 -11.98 7.10
C TRP A 343 -9.21 -10.59 6.67
N VAL A 344 -7.97 -10.22 7.00
CA VAL A 344 -7.39 -8.92 6.66
C VAL A 344 -6.36 -9.10 5.55
N TRP A 345 -6.57 -8.41 4.44
CA TRP A 345 -5.70 -8.36 3.26
C TRP A 345 -5.03 -7.00 3.18
N LEU A 346 -3.71 -6.99 3.23
CA LEU A 346 -2.90 -5.79 3.13
C LEU A 346 -2.61 -5.48 1.67
N TYR A 347 -2.77 -4.22 1.29
CA TYR A 347 -2.31 -3.68 0.01
C TYR A 347 -1.20 -2.64 0.24
N ARG A 348 -0.42 -2.33 -0.79
CA ARG A 348 0.53 -1.20 -0.75
C ARG A 348 0.02 0.04 -1.48
N GLY A 349 0.53 1.21 -1.12
CA GLY A 349 0.27 2.49 -1.79
C GLY A 349 0.84 2.55 -3.21
N ALA A 350 0.84 3.73 -3.82
CA ALA A 350 1.37 3.93 -5.17
C ALA A 350 2.91 3.87 -5.29
N TRP A 351 3.63 3.77 -4.17
CA TRP A 351 5.09 3.95 -4.12
C TRP A 351 5.89 2.66 -4.25
N HIS A 352 5.40 1.61 -3.60
CA HIS A 352 6.07 0.32 -3.53
C HIS A 352 5.03 -0.78 -3.66
N GLU A 353 5.43 -1.95 -4.13
CA GLU A 353 4.62 -3.16 -4.13
C GLU A 353 5.28 -4.25 -3.28
N PHE A 354 4.50 -5.26 -2.89
CA PHE A 354 5.07 -6.44 -2.25
C PHE A 354 6.02 -7.20 -3.18
N GLU A 355 7.10 -7.72 -2.59
CA GLU A 355 8.00 -8.63 -3.29
C GLU A 355 7.26 -9.91 -3.69
N THR A 356 7.57 -10.47 -4.86
CA THR A 356 6.78 -11.59 -5.43
C THR A 356 6.70 -12.82 -4.50
N HIS A 357 7.74 -13.04 -3.70
CA HIS A 357 7.77 -14.13 -2.73
C HIS A 357 6.85 -13.91 -1.52
N GLU A 358 6.49 -12.67 -1.20
CA GLU A 358 5.61 -12.31 -0.09
C GLU A 358 4.13 -12.35 -0.45
N ILE A 359 3.81 -12.17 -1.73
CA ILE A 359 2.42 -12.13 -2.22
C ILE A 359 1.69 -13.42 -1.85
N GLU A 360 0.51 -13.26 -1.25
CA GLU A 360 -0.39 -14.35 -0.85
C GLU A 360 -1.68 -14.36 -1.69
N MET A 361 -2.07 -13.22 -2.27
CA MET A 361 -3.14 -13.12 -3.28
C MET A 361 -2.70 -12.20 -4.42
N ALA A 362 -2.87 -12.66 -5.65
CA ALA A 362 -2.62 -11.92 -6.88
C ALA A 362 -3.91 -11.86 -7.70
N VAL A 363 -4.43 -10.66 -7.93
CA VAL A 363 -5.68 -10.43 -8.66
C VAL A 363 -5.34 -9.88 -10.05
N PRO A 364 -5.37 -10.72 -11.11
CA PRO A 364 -5.02 -10.27 -12.45
C PRO A 364 -6.12 -9.40 -13.03
N LEU A 365 -5.76 -8.37 -13.78
CA LEU A 365 -6.67 -7.46 -14.47
C LEU A 365 -6.54 -7.63 -15.98
N SER A 366 -7.66 -7.57 -16.68
CA SER A 366 -7.70 -7.43 -18.14
C SER A 366 -7.42 -5.97 -18.56
N PRO A 367 -7.09 -5.71 -19.84
CA PRO A 367 -6.93 -4.35 -20.35
C PRO A 367 -8.13 -3.43 -20.07
N GLN A 368 -9.36 -3.98 -20.16
CA GLN A 368 -10.56 -3.19 -19.88
C GLN A 368 -10.70 -2.85 -18.39
N GLU A 369 -10.30 -3.76 -17.50
CA GLU A 369 -10.34 -3.51 -16.06
C GLU A 369 -9.26 -2.53 -15.62
N VAL A 370 -8.08 -2.54 -16.25
CA VAL A 370 -7.04 -1.51 -16.06
C VAL A 370 -7.57 -0.13 -16.48
N ILE A 371 -8.22 -0.04 -17.64
CA ILE A 371 -8.87 1.22 -18.09
C ILE A 371 -9.96 1.65 -17.10
N ARG A 372 -10.80 0.72 -16.63
CA ARG A 372 -11.86 1.03 -15.66
C ARG A 372 -11.27 1.52 -14.33
N LYS A 373 -10.21 0.88 -13.81
CA LYS A 373 -9.46 1.35 -12.64
C LYS A 373 -8.93 2.77 -12.86
N ARG A 374 -8.31 3.05 -14.01
CA ARG A 374 -7.81 4.39 -14.37
C ARG A 374 -8.93 5.44 -14.34
N LEU A 375 -10.10 5.12 -14.89
CA LEU A 375 -11.27 6.01 -14.88
C LEU A 375 -11.84 6.24 -13.48
N ALA A 376 -11.71 5.28 -12.57
CA ALA A 376 -12.03 5.46 -11.15
C ALA A 376 -11.08 6.45 -10.49
N ILE A 377 -9.76 6.32 -10.73
CA ILE A 377 -8.75 7.28 -10.25
C ILE A 377 -9.02 8.68 -10.80
N TYR A 378 -9.46 8.82 -12.05
CA TYR A 378 -9.82 10.12 -12.65
C TYR A 378 -11.00 10.82 -11.97
N LYS A 379 -11.78 10.15 -11.12
CA LYS A 379 -12.81 10.80 -10.30
C LYS A 379 -12.20 11.67 -9.19
N HIS A 380 -10.93 11.47 -8.86
CA HIS A 380 -10.15 12.26 -7.89
C HIS A 380 -9.37 13.35 -8.60
N GLN A 381 -10.08 14.36 -9.12
CA GLN A 381 -9.51 15.40 -9.97
C GLN A 381 -8.41 16.20 -9.29
N SER A 382 -8.57 16.51 -8.01
CA SER A 382 -7.58 17.22 -7.21
C SER A 382 -6.31 16.40 -6.94
N GLN A 383 -6.34 15.09 -7.15
CA GLN A 383 -5.24 14.17 -6.87
C GLN A 383 -4.57 13.61 -8.14
N LYS A 384 -5.26 13.58 -9.29
CA LYS A 384 -4.80 12.82 -10.46
C LYS A 384 -3.58 13.42 -11.19
N ASP A 385 -3.39 14.74 -11.14
CA ASP A 385 -2.34 15.47 -11.89
C ASP A 385 -1.04 15.57 -11.06
N LEU A 386 -0.54 16.78 -10.79
CA LEU A 386 0.52 16.99 -9.80
C LEU A 386 -0.08 17.04 -8.39
N PRO A 387 0.11 16.01 -7.56
CA PRO A 387 -0.39 16.04 -6.20
C PRO A 387 0.41 17.05 -5.37
N VAL A 388 -0.20 17.53 -4.29
CA VAL A 388 0.46 18.44 -3.33
C VAL A 388 1.73 17.82 -2.74
N PHE A 389 1.75 16.50 -2.60
CA PHE A 389 2.87 15.74 -2.07
C PHE A 389 3.35 14.69 -3.10
N PRO A 390 4.14 15.11 -4.11
CA PRO A 390 4.57 14.22 -5.20
C PRO A 390 5.70 13.26 -4.81
N GLY A 391 6.30 13.43 -3.62
CA GLY A 391 7.46 12.66 -3.14
C GLY A 391 8.63 12.74 -4.11
N ASP A 392 9.40 11.64 -4.22
CA ASP A 392 10.60 11.58 -5.09
C ASP A 392 10.29 11.12 -6.52
N ASP A 393 9.03 10.78 -6.83
CA ASP A 393 8.58 10.36 -8.16
C ASP A 393 7.79 11.51 -8.80
N ALA A 394 8.09 11.88 -10.04
CA ALA A 394 7.43 13.00 -10.73
C ALA A 394 6.19 12.58 -11.55
N ARG A 395 5.93 11.27 -11.70
CA ARG A 395 4.80 10.75 -12.50
C ARG A 395 3.46 11.06 -11.83
N GLU A 396 2.39 11.12 -12.60
CA GLU A 396 1.02 11.21 -12.08
C GLU A 396 0.61 9.92 -11.33
N PHE A 397 -0.25 10.01 -10.31
CA PHE A 397 -0.58 8.84 -9.47
C PHE A 397 -1.18 7.67 -10.26
N TRP A 398 -2.00 7.95 -11.28
CA TRP A 398 -2.59 6.89 -12.11
C TRP A 398 -1.54 6.15 -12.93
N VAL A 399 -0.49 6.84 -13.39
CA VAL A 399 0.64 6.22 -14.11
C VAL A 399 1.40 5.30 -13.16
N ARG A 400 1.69 5.77 -11.94
CA ARG A 400 2.37 4.95 -10.92
C ARG A 400 1.57 3.70 -10.56
N ALA A 401 0.26 3.86 -10.35
CA ALA A 401 -0.62 2.73 -10.03
C ALA A 401 -0.63 1.68 -11.15
N GLU A 402 -0.68 2.10 -12.41
CA GLU A 402 -0.68 1.22 -13.57
C GLU A 402 0.67 0.54 -13.79
N ASP A 403 1.76 1.31 -13.79
CA ASP A 403 3.13 0.78 -13.95
C ASP A 403 3.44 -0.24 -12.85
N ARG A 404 3.09 0.07 -11.59
CA ARG A 404 3.24 -0.85 -10.46
C ARG A 404 2.54 -2.18 -10.72
N ASN A 405 1.27 -2.16 -11.13
CA ASN A 405 0.54 -3.40 -11.36
C ASN A 405 1.02 -4.15 -12.61
N ARG A 406 1.50 -3.44 -13.64
CA ARG A 406 2.14 -4.05 -14.82
C ARG A 406 3.48 -4.70 -14.47
N GLU A 407 4.28 -4.06 -13.62
CA GLU A 407 5.54 -4.62 -13.11
C GLU A 407 5.30 -5.92 -12.34
N THR A 408 4.26 -5.98 -11.49
CA THR A 408 3.86 -7.23 -10.82
C THR A 408 3.48 -8.33 -11.82
N ALA A 409 2.71 -7.99 -12.86
CA ALA A 409 2.35 -8.96 -13.90
C ALA A 409 3.58 -9.47 -14.67
N ALA A 410 4.49 -8.57 -15.05
CA ALA A 410 5.74 -8.92 -15.71
C ALA A 410 6.66 -9.78 -14.83
N ALA A 411 6.67 -9.55 -13.51
CA ALA A 411 7.40 -10.40 -12.57
C ALA A 411 6.83 -11.82 -12.54
N TYR A 412 5.51 -11.99 -12.52
CA TYR A 412 4.85 -13.30 -12.59
C TYR A 412 5.14 -14.02 -13.91
N ASP A 413 5.04 -13.33 -15.04
CA ASP A 413 5.35 -13.87 -16.38
C ASP A 413 6.79 -14.39 -16.46
N LYS A 414 7.77 -13.61 -15.98
CA LYS A 414 9.20 -14.03 -15.93
C LYS A 414 9.44 -15.29 -15.10
N LEU A 415 8.60 -15.57 -14.09
CA LEU A 415 8.67 -16.81 -13.32
C LEU A 415 8.09 -18.03 -14.06
N GLY A 416 7.45 -17.83 -15.21
CA GLY A 416 6.87 -18.84 -16.08
C GLY A 416 5.36 -19.00 -15.96
N LEU A 417 4.67 -18.00 -15.38
CA LEU A 417 3.21 -17.99 -15.24
C LEU A 417 2.55 -17.38 -16.48
N ALA A 418 1.21 -17.39 -16.52
CA ALA A 418 0.48 -16.78 -17.61
C ALA A 418 0.71 -15.25 -17.67
N GLU A 419 0.75 -14.70 -18.87
CA GLU A 419 0.84 -13.27 -19.12
C GLU A 419 -0.49 -12.58 -18.79
N TYR A 420 -0.43 -11.51 -17.99
CA TYR A 420 -1.56 -10.66 -17.63
C TYR A 420 -1.20 -9.19 -17.92
N GLU A 421 -2.20 -8.35 -18.19
CA GLU A 421 -1.96 -6.91 -18.40
C GLU A 421 -1.44 -6.24 -17.12
N ALA A 422 -2.04 -6.58 -15.98
CA ALA A 422 -1.68 -6.04 -14.68
C ALA A 422 -2.10 -7.01 -13.56
N ILE A 423 -1.43 -6.94 -12.40
CA ILE A 423 -1.78 -7.70 -11.20
C ILE A 423 -1.81 -6.75 -9.99
N GLU A 424 -2.87 -6.82 -9.19
CA GLU A 424 -2.88 -6.26 -7.83
C GLU A 424 -2.47 -7.34 -6.82
N ALA A 425 -1.61 -6.97 -5.87
CA ALA A 425 -1.01 -7.90 -4.93
C ALA A 425 -1.45 -7.63 -3.49
N PHE A 426 -1.66 -8.71 -2.73
CA PHE A 426 -2.05 -8.64 -1.34
C PHE A 426 -1.32 -9.66 -0.47
N VAL A 427 -1.13 -9.30 0.79
CA VAL A 427 -0.55 -10.15 1.85
C VAL A 427 -1.55 -10.28 2.97
N ARG A 428 -1.72 -11.47 3.54
CA ARG A 428 -2.70 -11.70 4.60
C ARG A 428 -2.11 -11.32 5.95
N TYR A 429 -2.74 -10.36 6.61
CA TYR A 429 -2.48 -10.07 8.02
C TYR A 429 -3.23 -11.07 8.89
N ARG A 430 -2.50 -11.70 9.81
CA ARG A 430 -3.01 -12.68 10.76
C ARG A 430 -3.09 -11.99 12.12
N ILE A 431 -4.32 -11.74 12.59
CA ILE A 431 -4.65 -11.05 13.85
C ILE A 431 -4.25 -11.91 15.05
#